data_AF-A0A9D1M5Y3-F1
#
_entry.id   AF-A0A9D1M5Y3-F1
#
_cell.length_a   1.000
_cell.length_b   1.000
_cell.length_c   1.000
_cell.angle_alpha   90.00
_cell.angle_beta   90.00
_cell.angle_gamma   90.00
#
_symmetry.space_group_name_H-M   'P 1'
#
loop_
_entity.id
_entity.type
_entity.pdbx_description
1 polymer ?
#
loop_
_entity_poly.entity_id
_entity_poly.type
_entity_poly.pdbx_seq_one_letter_code
_entity_poly.pdbx_strand_id
1 'polypeptide(L)'
;MPADEEARLMEKVQIALKQAMERDKLAILTGVYTGAGERTWVFYTRNVPAFGEKLNQALASFDRLPLDICTEVDPQWEEYKDMYEMKEAEA
;
A
#
# COMPACT_ATOMS: atom_id res chain seq x y z
N MET A 1 14.04 12.20 9.06
CA MET A 1 12.66 11.96 9.53
C MET A 1 11.75 12.82 8.68
N PRO A 2 10.67 12.27 8.11
CA PRO A 2 9.66 13.09 7.44
C PRO A 2 9.10 14.12 8.43
N ALA A 3 8.68 15.29 7.96
CA ALA A 3 8.09 16.30 8.84
C ALA A 3 6.79 15.75 9.49
N ASP A 4 6.48 16.18 10.72
CA ASP A 4 5.32 15.69 11.51
C ASP A 4 4.00 15.78 10.71
N GLU A 5 3.90 16.79 9.84
CA GLU A 5 2.75 17.04 8.98
C GLU A 5 2.63 16.03 7.82
N GLU A 6 3.76 15.66 7.21
CA GLU A 6 3.83 14.63 6.17
C GLU A 6 3.48 13.24 6.75
N ALA A 7 4.00 12.93 7.94
CA ALA A 7 3.68 11.69 8.64
C ALA A 7 2.18 11.54 8.93
N ARG A 8 1.51 12.63 9.34
CA ARG A 8 0.05 12.66 9.54
C ARG A 8 -0.73 12.49 8.23
N LEU A 9 -0.26 13.09 7.14
CA LEU A 9 -0.86 12.90 5.81
C LEU A 9 -0.75 11.43 5.36
N MET A 10 0.43 10.84 5.49
CA MET A 10 0.68 9.43 5.16
C MET A 10 -0.21 8.49 5.99
N GLU A 11 -0.39 8.76 7.28
CA GLU A 11 -1.29 7.98 8.14
C GLU A 11 -2.75 8.10 7.71
N LYS A 12 -3.24 9.31 7.42
CA LYS A 12 -4.62 9.51 6.92
C LYS A 12 -4.86 8.78 5.61
N VAL A 13 -3.91 8.84 4.68
CA VAL A 13 -3.97 8.12 3.40
C VAL A 13 -4.03 6.61 3.64
N GLN A 14 -3.16 6.08 4.50
CA GLN A 14 -3.18 4.67 4.85
C GLN A 14 -4.52 4.22 5.46
N ILE A 15 -5.09 5.02 6.37
CA ILE A 15 -6.40 4.71 6.98
C ILE A 15 -7.50 4.72 5.93
N ALA A 16 -7.55 5.73 5.05
CA ALA A 16 -8.54 5.82 3.99
C ALA A 16 -8.45 4.64 3.01
N LEU A 17 -7.23 4.28 2.61
CA LEU A 17 -6.97 3.11 1.77
C LEU A 17 -7.40 1.82 2.47
N LYS A 18 -7.00 1.62 3.71
CA LYS A 18 -7.34 0.42 4.48
C LYS A 18 -8.86 0.28 4.62
N GLN A 19 -9.57 1.36 4.99
CA GLN A 19 -11.03 1.36 5.12
C GLN A 19 -11.74 1.07 3.80
N ALA A 20 -11.28 1.66 2.69
CA ALA A 20 -11.86 1.43 1.38
C ALA A 20 -11.66 -0.03 0.90
N MET A 21 -10.47 -0.59 1.14
CA MET A 21 -10.12 -1.94 0.69
C MET A 21 -10.72 -3.04 1.58
N GLU A 22 -10.74 -2.85 2.92
CA GLU A 22 -11.35 -3.81 3.86
C GLU A 22 -12.87 -3.90 3.70
N ARG A 23 -13.54 -2.75 3.48
CA ARG A 23 -15.00 -2.70 3.32
C ARG A 23 -15.50 -3.54 2.15
N ASP A 24 -14.72 -3.58 1.07
CA ASP A 24 -15.08 -4.27 -0.17
C ASP A 24 -14.40 -5.65 -0.30
N LYS A 25 -13.53 -6.04 0.65
CA LYS A 25 -12.65 -7.23 0.59
C LYS A 25 -11.87 -7.33 -0.74
N LEU A 26 -11.55 -6.19 -1.34
CA LEU A 26 -10.92 -6.11 -2.66
C LEU A 26 -9.43 -6.42 -2.62
N ALA A 27 -8.74 -5.94 -1.59
CA ALA A 27 -7.32 -6.12 -1.42
C ALA A 27 -6.93 -6.29 0.04
N ILE A 28 -5.82 -6.99 0.26
CA ILE A 28 -5.22 -7.21 1.58
C ILE A 28 -3.91 -6.43 1.61
N LEU A 29 -3.73 -5.60 2.64
CA LEU A 29 -2.46 -4.93 2.89
C LEU A 29 -1.47 -5.95 3.44
N THR A 30 -0.43 -6.27 2.68
CA THR A 30 0.58 -7.28 3.04
C THR A 30 1.84 -6.67 3.61
N GLY A 31 2.19 -5.44 3.21
CA GLY A 31 3.41 -4.77 3.66
C GLY A 31 3.27 -3.26 3.73
N VAL A 32 3.94 -2.66 4.71
CA VAL A 32 4.14 -1.21 4.79
C VAL A 32 5.61 -0.96 5.03
N TYR A 33 6.28 -0.41 4.04
CA TYR A 33 7.68 -0.02 4.13
C TYR A 33 7.76 1.49 4.29
N THR A 34 8.53 1.96 5.27
CA THR A 34 8.76 3.39 5.49
C THR A 34 10.25 3.61 5.55
N GLY A 35 10.81 4.30 4.55
CA GLY A 35 12.25 4.48 4.39
C GLY A 35 12.54 5.69 3.49
N ALA A 36 13.73 6.28 3.57
CA ALA A 36 14.18 7.38 2.69
C ALA A 36 13.25 8.63 2.55
N GLY A 37 12.25 8.80 3.44
CA GLY A 37 11.25 9.89 3.33
C GLY A 37 10.00 9.51 2.55
N GLU A 38 9.92 8.27 2.07
CA GLU A 38 8.78 7.70 1.36
C GLU A 38 8.14 6.56 2.15
N ARG A 39 6.86 6.31 1.85
CA ARG A 39 6.10 5.22 2.42
C ARG A 39 5.46 4.42 1.30
N THR A 40 5.83 3.14 1.25
CA THR A 40 5.36 2.20 0.25
C THR A 40 4.36 1.25 0.90
N TRP A 41 3.17 1.18 0.32
CA TRP A 41 2.12 0.25 0.74
C TRP A 41 1.96 -0.85 -0.29
N VAL A 42 2.13 -2.10 0.14
CA VAL A 42 2.00 -3.27 -0.73
C VAL A 42 0.64 -3.92 -0.47
N PHE A 43 -0.17 -3.97 -1.53
CA PHE A 43 -1.50 -4.56 -1.49
C PHE A 43 -1.59 -5.73 -2.46
N TYR A 44 -2.10 -6.86 -1.98
CA TYR A 44 -2.43 -8.00 -2.81
C TYR A 44 -3.92 -7.94 -3.18
N THR A 45 -4.21 -7.84 -4.46
CA THR A 45 -5.56 -7.82 -5.02
C THR A 45 -5.75 -8.92 -6.05
N ARG A 46 -6.95 -9.49 -6.13
CA ARG A 46 -7.33 -10.42 -7.21
C ARG A 46 -7.77 -9.70 -8.48
N ASN A 47 -8.08 -8.41 -8.38
CA ASN A 47 -8.61 -7.61 -9.48
C ASN A 47 -7.98 -6.21 -9.45
N VAL A 48 -6.94 -6.02 -10.27
CA VAL A 48 -6.21 -4.77 -10.41
C VAL A 48 -7.09 -3.60 -10.89
N PRO A 49 -7.94 -3.72 -11.94
CA PRO A 49 -8.75 -2.59 -12.39
C PRO A 49 -9.75 -2.12 -11.31
N ALA A 50 -10.42 -3.06 -10.62
CA ALA A 50 -11.32 -2.70 -9.52
C ALA A 50 -10.58 -2.04 -8.34
N PHE A 51 -9.35 -2.46 -8.06
CA PHE A 51 -8.49 -1.82 -7.06
C PHE A 51 -8.16 -0.39 -7.46
N GLY A 52 -7.76 -0.14 -8.71
CA GLY A 52 -7.45 1.20 -9.21
C GLY A 52 -8.63 2.17 -9.11
N GLU A 53 -9.85 1.73 -9.43
CA GLU A 53 -11.06 2.56 -9.29
C GLU A 53 -11.32 2.94 -7.83
N LYS A 54 -11.21 1.97 -6.91
CA LYS A 54 -11.38 2.21 -5.48
C LYS A 54 -10.27 3.04 -4.87
N LEU A 55 -9.03 2.86 -5.33
CA LEU A 55 -7.89 3.69 -4.95
C LEU A 55 -8.19 5.15 -5.27
N ASN A 56 -8.61 5.44 -6.50
CA ASN A 56 -9.00 6.78 -6.91
C ASN A 56 -10.17 7.33 -6.09
N GLN A 57 -11.18 6.52 -5.79
CA GLN A 57 -12.32 6.94 -4.96
C GLN A 57 -11.90 7.25 -3.51
N ALA A 58 -11.02 6.44 -2.92
CA ALA A 58 -10.51 6.65 -1.57
C ALA A 58 -9.61 7.90 -1.47
N LEU A 59 -8.80 8.12 -2.52
CA LEU A 59 -7.88 9.25 -2.60
C LEU A 59 -8.53 10.54 -3.12
N ALA A 60 -9.76 10.48 -3.65
CA ALA A 60 -10.49 11.65 -4.18
C ALA A 60 -10.73 12.75 -3.13
N SER A 61 -10.64 12.41 -1.83
CA SER A 61 -10.78 13.37 -0.73
C SER A 61 -9.48 14.09 -0.38
N PHE A 62 -8.35 13.67 -0.96
CA PHE A 62 -7.03 14.24 -0.73
C PHE A 62 -6.62 15.14 -1.90
N ASP A 63 -5.71 16.06 -1.62
CA ASP A 63 -5.09 16.90 -2.65
C ASP A 63 -4.17 16.08 -3.57
N ARG A 64 -3.61 16.66 -4.64
CA ARG A 64 -2.72 15.91 -5.54
C ARG A 64 -1.49 15.41 -4.80
N LEU A 65 -1.45 14.10 -4.54
CA LEU A 65 -0.33 13.42 -3.92
C LEU A 65 0.67 12.95 -5.00
N PRO A 66 1.98 13.09 -4.78
CA PRO A 66 3.00 12.51 -5.65
C PRO A 66 3.11 11.00 -5.39
N LEU A 67 2.12 10.24 -5.86
CA LEU A 67 2.07 8.78 -5.72
C LEU A 67 2.61 8.12 -6.99
N ASP A 68 3.47 7.13 -6.80
CA ASP A 68 3.85 6.18 -7.85
C ASP A 68 3.11 4.87 -7.61
N ILE A 69 2.51 4.30 -8.66
CA ILE A 69 1.70 3.09 -8.55
C ILE A 69 2.29 2.05 -9.50
N CYS A 70 2.88 1.01 -8.91
CA CYS A 70 3.32 -0.18 -9.63
C CYS A 70 2.32 -1.32 -9.44
N THR A 71 2.00 -2.03 -10.53
CA THR A 71 1.19 -3.24 -10.49
C THR A 71 1.99 -4.37 -11.12
N GLU A 72 2.26 -5.41 -10.35
CA GLU A 72 2.94 -6.60 -10.84
C GLU A 72 2.04 -7.83 -10.69
N VAL A 73 2.09 -8.72 -11.67
CA VAL A 73 1.34 -9.97 -11.64
C VAL A 73 2.24 -11.02 -11.00
N ASP A 74 2.11 -11.17 -9.69
CA ASP A 74 2.84 -12.17 -8.90
C ASP A 74 1.90 -13.30 -8.43
N PRO A 75 1.58 -14.27 -9.30
CA PRO A 75 0.72 -15.40 -8.95
C PRO A 75 1.42 -16.38 -8.00
N GLN A 76 2.76 -16.32 -7.92
CA GLN A 76 3.58 -17.23 -7.13
C GLN A 76 3.87 -16.71 -5.72
N TRP A 77 3.44 -15.48 -5.40
CA TRP A 77 3.69 -14.82 -4.12
C TRP A 77 5.20 -14.69 -3.86
N GLU A 78 6.00 -14.49 -4.92
CA GLU A 78 7.45 -14.32 -4.84
C GLU A 78 7.82 -13.14 -3.94
N GLU A 79 7.14 -11.98 -4.05
CA GLU A 79 7.42 -10.81 -3.19
C GLU A 79 7.13 -11.09 -1.71
N TYR A 80 6.07 -11.83 -1.41
CA TYR A 80 5.76 -12.23 -0.04
C TYR A 80 6.75 -13.27 0.50
N LYS A 81 7.22 -14.19 -0.35
CA LYS A 81 8.21 -15.20 0.02
C LYS A 81 9.57 -14.57 0.25
N ASP A 82 10.02 -13.67 -0.61
CA ASP A 82 11.29 -12.97 -0.46
C ASP A 82 11.30 -12.14 0.84
N MET A 83 10.19 -11.46 1.14
CA MET A 83 10.00 -10.74 2.41
C MET A 83 10.00 -11.68 3.63
N TYR A 84 9.46 -12.90 3.51
CA TYR A 84 9.47 -13.91 4.58
C TYR A 84 10.86 -14.52 4.76
N GLU A 85 11.58 -14.81 3.68
CA GLU A 85 12.93 -15.39 3.68
C GLU A 85 13.96 -14.41 4.24
N MET A 86 13.86 -13.11 3.92
CA MET A 86 14.69 -12.09 4.57
C MET A 86 14.43 -12.01 6.09
N LYS A 87 13.18 -12.21 6.51
CA LYS A 87 12.81 -12.21 7.93
C LYS A 87 13.37 -13.41 8.70
N GLU A 88 13.54 -14.57 8.05
CA GLU A 88 14.17 -15.74 8.65
C GLU A 88 15.71 -15.66 8.63
N ALA A 89 16.32 -14.92 7.69
CA ALA A 89 17.77 -14.72 7.63
C ALA A 89 18.32 -13.80 8.75
N GLU A 90 17.45 -13.05 9.42
CA GLU A 90 17.80 -12.22 10.60
C GLU A 90 17.60 -12.93 11.95
N ALA A 91 17.17 -14.21 11.98
CA ALA A 91 16.95 -15.02 13.18
C ALA A 91 18.12 -15.98 13.48
#